data_AF-A0A7Y5CTL8-F1
#
_entry.id   AF-A0A7Y5CTL8-F1
#
_cell.length_a   1.000
_cell.length_b   1.000
_cell.length_c   1.000
_cell.angle_alpha   90.00
_cell.angle_beta   90.00
_cell.angle_gamma   90.00
#
_symmetry.space_group_name_H-M   'P 1'
#
loop_
_entity.id
_entity.type
_entity.pdbx_description
1 polymer ?
#
loop_
_entity_poly.entity_id
_entity_poly.type
_entity_poly.pdbx_seq_one_letter_code
_entity_poly.pdbx_strand_id
1 'polypeptide(L)'
;MRRFAFLVLGLLLPALAFSQEMVKVNLIEQFDKVPAPPADAKTAHSRLVCTEKEGFENCDAKKFYQPTAEALAALEQRLTALNAALAQPGVQAMQQIDPQEMQKKLDAMSPEQKIQFAMQMSQMALGMQSVQPESEEVQAAVAAFGEMSVAVNSEYTNPDATAKKKQQLDADRQRRQEEIKTWAEAEQKKIPQVPGGPGVGMIAEPRATHALHVATVEKQLAVDNEYLAALQKWWPEEIKKLQARFTPFQEKLAAVEYGEQANNTVHQQTLVQGQSMMLSAAATLIQISRAASESAGQLWQRKLKLEQEHTPR
;
A
#
# COMPACT_ATOMS: atom_id res chain seq x y z
N MET A 1 46.55 -30.77 55.51
CA MET A 1 47.31 -30.97 54.25
C MET A 1 46.33 -31.14 53.10
N ARG A 2 46.45 -30.31 52.05
CA ARG A 2 45.85 -30.41 50.69
C ARG A 2 44.30 -30.31 50.60
N ARG A 3 43.65 -29.58 49.69
CA ARG A 3 44.03 -28.73 48.53
C ARG A 3 42.79 -27.89 48.12
N PHE A 4 43.06 -26.71 47.54
CA PHE A 4 42.16 -25.83 46.78
C PHE A 4 41.43 -26.52 45.62
N ALA A 5 40.21 -26.05 45.28
CA ALA A 5 39.72 -25.96 43.90
C ALA A 5 38.61 -24.89 43.77
N PHE A 6 39.01 -23.74 43.21
CA PHE A 6 38.18 -22.84 42.40
C PHE A 6 37.54 -23.61 41.23
N LEU A 7 36.35 -23.20 40.76
CA LEU A 7 36.09 -22.83 39.35
C LEU A 7 34.60 -22.62 39.06
N VAL A 8 34.23 -21.34 38.90
CA VAL A 8 33.53 -20.77 37.74
C VAL A 8 32.57 -21.70 36.99
N LEU A 9 31.26 -21.54 37.20
CA LEU A 9 30.25 -21.89 36.21
C LEU A 9 29.66 -20.59 35.66
N GLY A 10 30.38 -19.99 34.72
CA GLY A 10 29.94 -18.85 33.96
C GLY A 10 28.94 -19.24 32.87
N LEU A 11 27.90 -18.40 32.74
CA LEU A 11 27.40 -17.88 31.46
C LEU A 11 27.50 -18.81 30.24
N LEU A 12 26.43 -19.54 29.97
CA LEU A 12 26.08 -19.99 28.63
C LEU A 12 24.60 -19.66 28.39
N LEU A 13 24.32 -18.35 28.25
CA LEU A 13 23.17 -17.92 27.46
C LEU A 13 23.64 -17.96 26.01
N PRO A 14 23.08 -18.84 25.15
CA PRO A 14 23.37 -18.76 23.73
C PRO A 14 22.82 -17.43 23.23
N ALA A 15 23.73 -16.55 22.81
CA ALA A 15 23.40 -15.49 21.89
C ALA A 15 22.85 -16.16 20.63
N LEU A 16 21.53 -16.29 20.55
CA LEU A 16 20.83 -16.56 19.30
C LEU A 16 21.06 -15.34 18.42
N ALA A 17 22.18 -15.34 17.71
CA ALA A 17 22.35 -14.54 16.52
C ALA A 17 21.29 -15.04 15.53
N PHE A 18 20.10 -14.44 15.58
CA PHE A 18 19.13 -14.56 14.51
C PHE A 18 19.74 -13.88 13.29
N SER A 19 20.47 -14.61 12.46
CA SER A 19 20.65 -14.19 11.07
C SER A 19 19.26 -14.24 10.45
N GLN A 20 18.57 -13.10 10.40
CA GLN A 20 17.34 -13.03 9.64
C GLN A 20 17.71 -13.25 8.17
N GLU A 21 17.25 -14.38 7.62
CA GLU A 21 17.46 -14.75 6.22
C GLU A 21 16.84 -13.69 5.29
N MET A 22 17.50 -13.38 4.17
CA MET A 22 16.95 -12.42 3.21
C MET A 22 15.63 -12.94 2.65
N VAL A 23 14.73 -12.02 2.30
CA VAL A 23 13.43 -12.38 1.70
C VAL A 23 13.64 -12.71 0.21
N LYS A 24 13.81 -14.00 -0.11
CA LYS A 24 14.04 -14.49 -1.48
C LYS A 24 12.74 -14.72 -2.25
N VAL A 25 12.02 -13.65 -2.60
CA VAL A 25 10.73 -13.72 -3.30
C VAL A 25 10.76 -12.96 -4.61
N ASN A 26 10.27 -13.57 -5.70
CA ASN A 26 9.99 -12.84 -6.93
C ASN A 26 8.73 -11.96 -6.75
N LEU A 27 8.93 -10.66 -6.54
CA LEU A 27 7.84 -9.73 -6.27
C LEU A 27 7.07 -9.34 -7.53
N ILE A 28 7.65 -9.56 -8.72
CA ILE A 28 6.96 -9.34 -10.01
C ILE A 28 5.76 -10.28 -10.17
N GLU A 29 5.89 -11.53 -9.70
CA GLU A 29 4.80 -12.52 -9.72
C GLU A 29 3.63 -12.16 -8.79
N GLN A 30 3.81 -11.21 -7.87
CA GLN A 30 2.72 -10.78 -7.00
C GLN A 30 1.73 -9.89 -7.74
N PHE A 31 2.15 -9.19 -8.81
CA PHE A 31 1.25 -8.34 -9.59
C PHE A 31 0.14 -9.16 -10.27
N ASP A 32 0.47 -10.34 -10.79
CA ASP A 32 -0.51 -11.23 -11.44
C ASP A 32 -1.48 -11.89 -10.45
N LYS A 33 -1.15 -11.88 -9.15
CA LYS A 33 -2.00 -12.41 -8.07
C LYS A 33 -2.97 -11.37 -7.52
N VAL A 34 -2.84 -10.11 -7.92
CA VAL A 34 -3.78 -9.05 -7.50
C VAL A 34 -5.09 -9.22 -8.27
N PRO A 35 -6.24 -9.38 -7.58
CA PRO A 35 -7.52 -9.50 -8.27
C PRO A 35 -7.81 -8.22 -9.08
N ALA A 36 -8.04 -8.38 -10.38
CA ALA A 36 -8.40 -7.26 -11.24
C ALA A 36 -9.71 -6.57 -10.78
N PRO A 37 -9.92 -5.29 -11.11
CA PRO A 37 -11.18 -4.59 -10.85
C PRO A 37 -12.39 -5.38 -11.36
N PRO A 38 -13.60 -5.15 -10.85
CA PRO A 38 -14.79 -5.81 -11.40
C PRO A 38 -15.10 -5.28 -12.80
N ALA A 39 -15.69 -6.12 -13.65
CA ALA A 39 -16.07 -5.72 -15.01
C ALA A 39 -17.30 -4.81 -15.04
N ASP A 40 -18.21 -4.99 -14.08
CA ASP A 40 -19.45 -4.25 -13.92
C ASP A 40 -19.89 -4.22 -12.45
N ALA A 41 -20.93 -3.43 -12.15
CA ALA A 41 -21.46 -3.25 -10.81
C ALA A 41 -22.06 -4.53 -10.20
N LYS A 42 -22.58 -5.43 -11.03
CA LYS A 42 -23.11 -6.73 -10.57
C LYS A 42 -21.97 -7.64 -10.10
N THR A 43 -20.87 -7.68 -10.84
CA THR A 43 -19.65 -8.39 -10.47
C THR A 43 -19.03 -7.75 -9.23
N ALA A 44 -19.03 -6.41 -9.14
CA ALA A 44 -18.60 -5.68 -7.95
C ALA A 44 -19.38 -6.12 -6.70
N HIS A 45 -20.72 -6.19 -6.81
CA HIS A 45 -21.61 -6.65 -5.75
C HIS A 45 -21.31 -8.09 -5.30
N SER A 46 -21.02 -8.99 -6.23
CA SER A 46 -20.68 -10.40 -5.91
C SER A 46 -19.41 -10.55 -5.05
N ARG A 47 -18.56 -9.51 -5.00
CA ARG A 47 -17.35 -9.47 -4.14
C ARG A 47 -17.64 -8.93 -2.75
N LEU A 48 -18.83 -8.39 -2.51
CA LEU A 48 -19.21 -7.79 -1.23
C LEU A 48 -19.77 -8.84 -0.27
N VAL A 49 -19.54 -8.61 1.01
CA VAL A 49 -20.24 -9.28 2.10
C VAL A 49 -20.98 -8.23 2.89
N CYS A 50 -22.31 -8.30 2.84
CA CYS A 50 -23.19 -7.43 3.61
C CYS A 50 -23.44 -8.02 5.00
N THR A 51 -23.23 -7.20 6.02
CA THR A 51 -23.53 -7.55 7.42
C THR A 51 -24.38 -6.45 8.04
N GLU A 52 -25.40 -6.83 8.80
CA GLU A 52 -26.16 -5.87 9.59
C GLU A 52 -25.52 -5.73 10.98
N LYS A 53 -25.20 -4.50 11.35
CA LYS A 53 -24.76 -4.14 12.71
C LYS A 53 -25.60 -2.96 13.18
N GLU A 54 -26.25 -3.12 14.33
CA GLU A 54 -27.06 -2.06 14.96
C GLU A 54 -28.17 -1.51 14.05
N GLY A 55 -28.72 -2.35 13.15
CA GLY A 55 -29.74 -1.93 12.19
C GLY A 55 -29.20 -1.25 10.92
N PHE A 56 -27.88 -1.09 10.80
CA PHE A 56 -27.23 -0.57 9.60
C PHE A 56 -26.57 -1.73 8.83
N GLU A 57 -26.96 -1.88 7.56
CA GLU A 57 -26.26 -2.78 6.65
C GLU A 57 -24.94 -2.14 6.20
N ASN A 58 -23.84 -2.84 6.46
CA ASN A 58 -22.53 -2.49 5.93
C ASN A 58 -22.08 -3.59 4.96
N CYS A 59 -21.82 -3.21 3.71
CA CYS A 59 -21.31 -4.09 2.67
C CYS A 59 -19.88 -3.68 2.32
N ASP A 60 -18.93 -4.60 2.51
CA ASP A 60 -17.52 -4.38 2.19
C ASP A 60 -16.94 -5.55 1.39
N ALA A 61 -15.83 -5.30 0.68
CA ALA A 61 -15.16 -6.33 -0.10
C ALA A 61 -13.99 -6.98 0.66
N LYS A 62 -13.85 -6.73 1.96
CA LYS A 62 -12.65 -7.10 2.74
C LYS A 62 -12.36 -8.59 2.62
N LYS A 63 -13.38 -9.44 2.81
CA LYS A 63 -13.24 -10.91 2.75
C LYS A 63 -12.75 -11.40 1.39
N PHE A 64 -13.18 -10.77 0.30
CA PHE A 64 -12.76 -11.15 -1.06
C PHE A 64 -11.27 -10.86 -1.29
N TYR A 65 -10.78 -9.69 -0.84
CA TYR A 65 -9.38 -9.28 -1.00
C TYR A 65 -8.45 -9.76 0.12
N GLN A 66 -9.01 -10.31 1.21
CA GLN A 66 -8.27 -10.72 2.40
C GLN A 66 -7.12 -11.70 2.11
N PRO A 67 -7.28 -12.77 1.30
CA PRO A 67 -6.19 -13.70 1.06
C PRO A 67 -4.96 -13.04 0.42
N THR A 68 -5.18 -12.19 -0.59
CA THR A 68 -4.08 -11.46 -1.24
C THR A 68 -3.49 -10.40 -0.31
N ALA A 69 -4.32 -9.67 0.43
CA ALA A 69 -3.86 -8.64 1.36
C ALA A 69 -3.02 -9.23 2.51
N GLU A 70 -3.42 -10.37 3.08
CA GLU A 70 -2.68 -11.07 4.12
C GLU A 70 -1.35 -11.63 3.60
N ALA A 71 -1.32 -12.15 2.37
CA ALA A 71 -0.08 -12.61 1.74
C ALA A 71 0.94 -11.46 1.56
N LEU A 72 0.48 -10.29 1.10
CA LEU A 72 1.36 -9.11 1.00
C LEU A 72 1.78 -8.59 2.37
N ALA A 73 0.86 -8.52 3.35
CA ALA A 73 1.17 -8.05 4.69
C ALA A 73 2.19 -8.96 5.40
N ALA A 74 2.12 -10.28 5.20
CA ALA A 74 3.12 -11.21 5.72
C ALA A 74 4.52 -10.96 5.13
N LEU A 75 4.60 -10.64 3.83
CA LEU A 75 5.87 -10.26 3.19
C LEU A 75 6.38 -8.91 3.72
N GLU A 76 5.50 -7.92 3.89
CA GLU A 76 5.83 -6.60 4.43
C GLU A 76 6.39 -6.69 5.85
N GLN A 77 5.78 -7.54 6.70
CA GLN A 77 6.27 -7.79 8.05
C GLN A 77 7.68 -8.40 8.04
N ARG A 78 7.96 -9.34 7.14
CA ARG A 78 9.29 -9.94 7.00
C ARG A 78 10.33 -8.90 6.55
N LEU A 79 10.01 -8.07 5.56
CA LEU A 79 10.91 -7.01 5.09
C LEU A 79 11.14 -5.95 6.16
N THR A 80 10.11 -5.60 6.92
CA THR A 80 10.20 -4.63 8.03
C THR A 80 11.06 -5.17 9.16
N ALA A 81 10.86 -6.43 9.55
CA ALA A 81 11.69 -7.10 10.56
C ALA A 81 13.16 -7.17 10.13
N LEU A 82 13.40 -7.49 8.85
CA LEU A 82 14.74 -7.55 8.27
C LEU A 82 15.41 -6.17 8.24
N ASN A 83 14.73 -5.13 7.78
CA ASN A 83 15.23 -3.76 7.84
C ASN A 83 15.56 -3.33 9.28
N ALA A 84 14.69 -3.64 10.23
CA ALA A 84 14.93 -3.33 11.64
C ALA A 84 16.17 -4.07 12.17
N ALA A 85 16.34 -5.35 11.83
CA ALA A 85 17.51 -6.15 12.21
C ALA A 85 18.80 -5.60 11.61
N LEU A 86 18.78 -5.21 10.34
CA LEU A 86 19.92 -4.60 9.65
C LEU A 86 20.29 -3.22 10.21
N ALA A 87 19.35 -2.50 10.83
CA ALA A 87 19.59 -1.19 11.46
C ALA A 87 20.10 -1.30 12.91
N GLN A 88 19.89 -2.43 13.59
CA GLN A 88 20.28 -2.63 15.00
C GLN A 88 21.75 -2.29 15.30
N PRO A 89 22.75 -2.70 14.49
CA PRO A 89 24.15 -2.40 14.78
C PRO A 89 24.43 -0.89 14.87
N GLY A 90 23.84 -0.09 13.97
CA GLY A 90 23.99 1.37 13.99
C GLY A 90 23.30 2.02 15.20
N VAL A 91 22.12 1.53 15.58
CA VAL A 91 21.39 2.01 16.77
C VAL A 91 22.17 1.69 18.06
N GLN A 92 22.68 0.48 18.20
CA GLN A 92 23.48 0.09 19.37
C GLN A 92 24.79 0.87 19.46
N ALA A 93 25.47 1.09 18.32
CA ALA A 93 26.68 1.91 18.28
C ALA A 93 26.41 3.35 18.74
N MET A 94 25.29 3.96 18.31
CA MET A 94 24.92 5.31 18.76
C MET A 94 24.55 5.38 20.25
N GLN A 95 23.87 4.37 20.79
CA GLN A 95 23.51 4.31 22.21
C GLN A 95 24.72 4.19 23.15
N GLN A 96 25.85 3.69 22.66
CA GLN A 96 27.09 3.56 23.44
C GLN A 96 27.91 4.85 23.52
N ILE A 97 27.52 5.90 22.78
CA ILE A 97 28.28 7.16 22.77
C ILE A 97 27.71 8.10 23.82
N ASP A 98 28.51 8.44 24.83
CA ASP A 98 28.14 9.44 25.84
C ASP A 98 27.98 10.83 25.19
N PRO A 99 26.79 11.45 25.25
CA PRO A 99 26.54 12.77 24.64
C PRO A 99 27.43 13.88 25.20
N GLN A 100 27.77 13.82 26.49
CA GLN A 100 28.61 14.85 27.13
C GLN A 100 30.08 14.67 26.77
N GLU A 101 30.55 13.43 26.64
CA GLU A 101 31.91 13.15 26.19
C GLU A 101 32.09 13.50 24.70
N MET A 102 31.06 13.22 23.89
CA MET A 102 31.04 13.58 22.47
C MET A 102 31.09 15.09 22.26
N GLN A 103 30.30 15.86 23.03
CA GLN A 103 30.31 17.32 22.95
C GLN A 103 31.70 17.89 23.32
N LYS A 104 32.32 17.39 24.39
CA LYS A 104 33.69 17.81 24.77
C LYS A 104 34.73 17.47 23.69
N LYS A 105 34.62 16.31 23.06
CA LYS A 105 35.50 15.91 21.94
C LYS A 105 35.30 16.81 20.72
N LEU A 106 34.06 17.16 20.39
CA LEU A 106 33.76 18.09 19.30
C LEU A 106 34.35 19.49 19.57
N ASP A 107 34.22 20.01 20.78
CA ASP A 107 34.74 21.34 21.13
C ASP A 107 36.27 21.41 21.07
N ALA A 108 36.96 20.28 21.28
CA ALA A 108 38.42 20.17 21.23
C ALA A 108 38.99 19.88 19.82
N MET A 109 38.16 19.59 18.82
CA MET A 109 38.58 19.25 17.45
C MET A 109 38.69 20.48 16.53
N SER A 110 39.64 20.45 15.59
CA SER A 110 39.71 21.41 14.49
C SER A 110 38.51 21.26 13.53
N PRO A 111 38.21 22.26 12.67
CA PRO A 111 37.14 22.16 11.66
C PRO A 111 37.26 20.92 10.75
N GLU A 112 38.46 20.58 10.29
CA GLU A 112 38.71 19.40 9.44
C GLU A 112 38.47 18.10 10.22
N GLN A 113 38.86 18.06 11.50
CA GLN A 113 38.62 16.91 12.37
C GLN A 113 37.14 16.73 12.69
N LYS A 114 36.38 17.82 12.83
CA LYS A 114 34.91 17.78 12.97
C LYS A 114 34.24 17.17 11.74
N ILE A 115 34.73 17.51 10.54
CA ILE A 115 34.21 16.93 9.29
C ILE A 115 34.50 15.42 9.23
N GLN A 116 35.73 15.00 9.53
CA GLN A 116 36.07 13.57 9.54
C GLN A 116 35.31 12.80 10.61
N PHE A 117 35.14 13.38 11.79
CA PHE A 117 34.37 12.79 12.86
C PHE A 117 32.88 12.68 12.49
N ALA A 118 32.30 13.71 11.86
CA ALA A 118 30.92 13.67 11.36
C ALA A 118 30.74 12.59 10.28
N MET A 119 31.72 12.42 9.38
CA MET A 119 31.73 11.32 8.40
C MET A 119 31.78 9.96 9.10
N GLN A 120 32.65 9.78 10.09
CA GLN A 120 32.79 8.53 10.82
C GLN A 120 31.54 8.19 11.65
N MET A 121 30.94 9.20 12.28
CA MET A 121 29.66 9.07 13.00
C MET A 121 28.51 8.73 12.06
N SER A 122 28.47 9.36 10.88
CA SER A 122 27.50 9.03 9.84
C SER A 122 27.67 7.59 9.36
N GLN A 123 28.91 7.15 9.12
CA GLN A 123 29.22 5.76 8.75
C GLN A 123 28.81 4.76 9.84
N MET A 124 29.08 5.06 11.12
CA MET A 124 28.66 4.22 12.25
C MET A 124 27.13 4.20 12.44
N ALA A 125 26.46 5.35 12.34
CA ALA A 125 25.01 5.44 12.44
C ALA A 125 24.33 4.64 11.31
N LEU A 126 24.96 4.59 10.14
CA LEU A 126 24.54 3.78 8.99
C LEU A 126 24.99 2.31 9.11
N GLY A 127 25.70 1.91 10.15
CA GLY A 127 26.12 0.52 10.36
C GLY A 127 27.25 0.03 9.44
N MET A 128 27.99 0.93 8.80
CA MET A 128 29.13 0.57 7.93
C MET A 128 30.31 0.08 8.78
N GLN A 129 30.35 -1.22 9.09
CA GLN A 129 31.42 -1.81 9.91
C GLN A 129 32.66 -2.30 9.12
N SER A 130 32.64 -2.28 7.78
CA SER A 130 33.84 -2.54 6.98
C SER A 130 33.81 -1.87 5.62
N VAL A 131 34.90 -1.18 5.28
CA VAL A 131 35.16 -0.54 3.97
C VAL A 131 35.64 -1.59 2.94
N GLN A 132 35.07 -2.79 2.95
CA GLN A 132 35.33 -3.72 1.86
C GLN A 132 34.54 -3.25 0.64
N PRO A 133 35.20 -3.08 -0.51
CA PRO A 133 34.49 -2.72 -1.74
C PRO A 133 33.46 -3.80 -2.06
N GLU A 134 32.29 -3.37 -2.53
CA GLU A 134 31.26 -4.29 -3.00
C GLU A 134 31.64 -4.90 -4.34
N SER A 135 31.10 -6.09 -4.63
CA SER A 135 31.22 -6.68 -5.96
C SER A 135 30.50 -5.84 -7.02
N GLU A 136 30.87 -6.01 -8.29
CA GLU A 136 30.23 -5.31 -9.41
C GLU A 136 28.72 -5.61 -9.47
N GLU A 137 28.32 -6.84 -9.13
CA GLU A 137 26.93 -7.28 -9.12
C GLU A 137 26.12 -6.56 -8.04
N VAL A 138 26.67 -6.41 -6.83
CA VAL A 138 26.03 -5.66 -5.72
C VAL A 138 25.90 -4.19 -6.08
N GLN A 139 26.95 -3.58 -6.63
CA GLN A 139 26.90 -2.19 -7.10
C GLN A 139 25.86 -2.01 -8.20
N ALA A 140 25.77 -2.95 -9.14
CA ALA A 140 24.76 -2.91 -10.21
C ALA A 140 23.33 -3.05 -9.66
N ALA A 141 23.09 -3.89 -8.65
CA ALA A 141 21.79 -4.02 -8.01
C ALA A 141 21.38 -2.74 -7.27
N VAL A 142 22.31 -2.10 -6.56
CA VAL A 142 22.10 -0.80 -5.90
C VAL A 142 21.84 0.32 -6.92
N ALA A 143 22.57 0.34 -8.03
CA ALA A 143 22.34 1.31 -9.10
C ALA A 143 20.95 1.15 -9.73
N ALA A 144 20.52 -0.09 -9.98
CA ALA A 144 19.18 -0.37 -10.49
C ALA A 144 18.06 0.03 -9.51
N PHE A 145 18.29 -0.13 -8.20
CA PHE A 145 17.39 0.46 -7.20
C PHE A 145 17.33 1.98 -7.33
N GLY A 146 18.47 2.65 -7.50
CA GLY A 146 18.55 4.11 -7.69
C GLY A 146 17.72 4.57 -8.90
N GLU A 147 17.90 3.93 -10.05
CA GLU A 147 17.14 4.22 -11.27
C GLU A 147 15.63 3.99 -11.07
N MET A 148 15.26 2.85 -10.50
CA MET A 148 13.88 2.51 -10.19
C MET A 148 13.24 3.51 -9.22
N SER A 149 13.93 3.88 -8.14
CA SER A 149 13.46 4.84 -7.14
C SER A 149 13.26 6.23 -7.74
N VAL A 150 14.19 6.70 -8.57
CA VAL A 150 14.03 7.96 -9.32
C VAL A 150 12.82 7.89 -10.25
N ALA A 151 12.63 6.79 -10.98
CA ALA A 151 11.48 6.61 -11.86
C ALA A 151 10.15 6.68 -11.07
N VAL A 152 10.04 5.95 -9.95
CA VAL A 152 8.85 5.99 -9.07
C VAL A 152 8.61 7.39 -8.52
N ASN A 153 9.64 8.06 -8.00
CA ASN A 153 9.52 9.40 -7.43
C ASN A 153 9.16 10.47 -8.47
N SER A 154 9.71 10.35 -9.68
CA SER A 154 9.42 11.28 -10.78
C SER A 154 7.96 11.21 -11.23
N GLU A 155 7.30 10.07 -11.05
CA GLU A 155 5.89 9.91 -11.43
C GLU A 155 4.93 10.69 -10.53
N TYR A 156 5.30 10.91 -9.26
CA TYR A 156 4.51 11.76 -8.36
C TYR A 156 4.48 13.22 -8.83
N THR A 157 5.58 13.72 -9.41
CA THR A 157 5.69 15.10 -9.88
C THR A 157 5.29 15.26 -11.34
N ASN A 158 5.54 14.26 -12.17
CA ASN A 158 5.16 14.22 -13.57
C ASN A 158 4.56 12.85 -13.93
N PRO A 159 3.26 12.65 -13.68
CA PRO A 159 2.62 11.37 -13.96
C PRO A 159 2.71 11.05 -15.45
N ASP A 160 2.99 9.80 -15.76
CA ASP A 160 3.05 9.33 -17.14
C ASP A 160 1.65 9.22 -17.77
N ALA A 161 1.59 8.79 -19.03
CA ALA A 161 0.33 8.68 -19.75
C ALA A 161 -0.65 7.69 -19.08
N THR A 162 -0.16 6.58 -18.51
CA THR A 162 -0.99 5.57 -17.86
C THR A 162 -1.57 6.09 -16.54
N ALA A 163 -0.77 6.79 -15.72
CA ALA A 163 -1.25 7.43 -14.50
C ALA A 163 -2.21 8.59 -14.79
N LYS A 164 -1.90 9.44 -15.79
CA LYS A 164 -2.81 10.51 -16.24
C LYS A 164 -4.14 9.94 -16.73
N LYS A 165 -4.13 8.84 -17.48
CA LYS A 165 -5.35 8.15 -17.92
C LYS A 165 -6.20 7.72 -16.73
N LYS A 166 -5.61 7.13 -15.68
CA LYS A 166 -6.35 6.77 -14.45
C LYS A 166 -6.98 7.98 -13.77
N GLN A 167 -6.22 9.06 -13.61
CA GLN A 167 -6.71 10.31 -13.01
C GLN A 167 -7.88 10.90 -13.82
N GLN A 168 -7.80 10.86 -15.16
CA GLN A 168 -8.89 11.29 -16.04
C GLN A 168 -10.14 10.43 -15.88
N LEU A 169 -10.00 9.11 -15.77
CA LEU A 169 -11.13 8.20 -15.51
C LEU A 169 -11.82 8.52 -14.18
N ASP A 170 -11.04 8.74 -13.12
CA ASP A 170 -11.58 9.08 -11.80
C ASP A 170 -12.29 10.44 -11.81
N ALA A 171 -11.68 11.44 -12.45
CA ALA A 171 -12.24 12.79 -12.56
C ALA A 171 -13.53 12.81 -13.39
N ASP A 172 -13.59 12.09 -14.52
CA ASP A 172 -14.80 12.01 -15.34
C ASP A 172 -15.94 11.33 -14.59
N ARG A 173 -15.65 10.20 -13.92
CA ARG A 173 -16.63 9.52 -13.06
C ARG A 173 -17.17 10.47 -11.99
N GLN A 174 -16.29 11.12 -11.23
CA GLN A 174 -16.68 12.03 -10.17
C GLN A 174 -17.55 13.18 -10.68
N ARG A 175 -17.14 13.81 -11.79
CA ARG A 175 -17.91 14.88 -12.43
C ARG A 175 -19.32 14.42 -12.81
N ARG A 176 -19.45 13.28 -13.48
CA ARG A 176 -20.75 12.73 -13.90
C ARG A 176 -21.63 12.32 -12.71
N GLN A 177 -21.04 11.81 -11.64
CA GLN A 177 -21.76 11.51 -10.39
C GLN A 177 -22.34 12.79 -9.75
N GLU A 178 -21.58 13.90 -9.74
CA GLU A 178 -22.08 15.19 -9.24
C GLU A 178 -23.15 15.81 -10.15
N GLU A 179 -23.02 15.66 -11.46
CA GLU A 179 -24.06 16.07 -12.43
C GLU A 179 -25.38 15.33 -12.16
N ILE A 180 -25.33 14.02 -11.89
CA ILE A 180 -26.51 13.22 -11.51
C ILE A 180 -27.11 13.69 -10.19
N LYS A 181 -26.27 13.97 -9.19
CA LYS A 181 -26.73 14.47 -7.89
C LYS A 181 -27.44 15.81 -8.03
N THR A 182 -26.85 16.75 -8.78
CA THR A 182 -27.45 18.06 -9.07
C THR A 182 -28.80 17.90 -9.79
N TRP A 183 -28.87 17.00 -10.77
CA TRP A 183 -30.13 16.66 -11.45
C TRP A 183 -31.17 16.09 -10.48
N ALA A 184 -30.81 15.13 -9.64
CA ALA A 184 -31.73 14.50 -8.69
C ALA A 184 -32.29 15.50 -7.68
N GLU A 185 -31.47 16.42 -7.17
CA GLU A 185 -31.90 17.51 -6.29
C GLU A 185 -32.89 18.46 -6.99
N ALA A 186 -32.68 18.74 -8.27
CA ALA A 186 -33.58 19.57 -9.06
C ALA A 186 -34.93 18.87 -9.34
N GLU A 187 -34.91 17.56 -9.63
CA GLU A 187 -36.13 16.77 -9.82
C GLU A 187 -36.92 16.60 -8.52
N GLN A 188 -36.24 16.38 -7.38
CA GLN A 188 -36.89 16.22 -6.08
C GLN A 188 -37.74 17.46 -5.73
N LYS A 189 -37.28 18.67 -6.08
CA LYS A 189 -38.02 19.93 -5.85
C LYS A 189 -39.31 20.05 -6.66
N LYS A 190 -39.45 19.27 -7.75
CA LYS A 190 -40.64 19.26 -8.61
C LYS A 190 -41.71 18.29 -8.10
N ILE A 191 -41.37 17.40 -7.17
CA ILE A 191 -42.29 16.38 -6.66
C ILE A 191 -43.40 17.06 -5.83
N PRO A 192 -44.69 16.82 -6.16
CA PRO A 192 -45.81 17.36 -5.40
C PRO A 192 -45.77 16.94 -3.93
N GLN A 193 -46.28 17.82 -3.08
CA GLN A 193 -46.45 17.53 -1.66
C GLN A 193 -47.85 16.94 -1.40
N VAL A 194 -47.93 15.93 -0.55
CA VAL A 194 -49.17 15.26 -0.13
C VAL A 194 -49.26 15.21 1.40
N PRO A 195 -50.45 15.10 2.01
CA PRO A 195 -50.57 14.94 3.46
C PRO A 195 -49.88 13.65 3.95
N GLY A 196 -48.96 13.76 4.90
CA GLY A 196 -48.16 12.64 5.43
C GLY A 196 -48.82 11.84 6.56
N GLY A 197 -50.06 12.19 6.93
CA GLY A 197 -50.80 11.58 8.04
C GLY A 197 -50.92 12.49 9.28
N PRO A 198 -51.59 12.03 10.34
CA PRO A 198 -51.84 12.82 11.54
C PRO A 198 -50.53 13.29 12.19
N GLY A 199 -50.37 14.60 12.36
CA GLY A 199 -49.21 15.21 13.03
C GLY A 199 -47.92 15.31 12.20
N VAL A 200 -47.90 14.79 10.96
CA VAL A 200 -46.69 14.71 10.11
C VAL A 200 -46.61 15.87 9.08
N GLY A 201 -47.70 16.61 8.87
CA GLY A 201 -47.74 17.72 7.92
C GLY A 201 -47.74 17.26 6.45
N MET A 202 -47.17 18.06 5.56
CA MET A 202 -47.03 17.75 4.14
C MET A 202 -45.69 17.05 3.88
N ILE A 203 -45.69 16.00 3.06
CA ILE A 203 -44.51 15.24 2.65
C ILE A 203 -44.45 15.15 1.12
N ALA A 204 -43.26 14.92 0.56
CA ALA A 204 -43.15 14.62 -0.87
C ALA A 204 -43.92 13.34 -1.22
N GLU A 205 -44.59 13.32 -2.37
CA GLU A 205 -45.36 12.16 -2.82
C GLU A 205 -44.47 10.90 -2.85
N PRO A 206 -44.79 9.85 -2.06
CA PRO A 206 -43.88 8.73 -1.87
C PRO A 206 -43.55 7.95 -3.15
N ARG A 207 -44.50 7.76 -4.06
CA ARG A 207 -44.26 6.98 -5.30
C ARG A 207 -43.32 7.72 -6.25
N ALA A 208 -43.52 9.01 -6.45
CA ALA A 208 -42.67 9.87 -7.26
C ALA A 208 -41.27 9.99 -6.65
N THR A 209 -41.17 10.09 -5.33
CA THR A 209 -39.87 10.11 -4.62
C THR A 209 -39.14 8.79 -4.81
N HIS A 210 -39.83 7.66 -4.66
CA HIS A 210 -39.27 6.33 -4.92
C HIS A 210 -38.80 6.18 -6.37
N ALA A 211 -39.63 6.56 -7.35
CA ALA A 211 -39.29 6.52 -8.77
C ALA A 211 -38.04 7.36 -9.09
N LEU A 212 -37.90 8.55 -8.48
CA LEU A 212 -36.71 9.37 -8.63
C LEU A 212 -35.47 8.70 -8.03
N HIS A 213 -35.57 8.04 -6.87
CA HIS A 213 -34.46 7.29 -6.29
C HIS A 213 -34.02 6.13 -7.19
N VAL A 214 -34.96 5.37 -7.74
CA VAL A 214 -34.66 4.29 -8.71
C VAL A 214 -33.93 4.86 -9.93
N ALA A 215 -34.48 5.89 -10.56
CA ALA A 215 -33.88 6.53 -11.73
C ALA A 215 -32.48 7.12 -11.43
N THR A 216 -32.28 7.65 -10.23
CA THR A 216 -30.97 8.16 -9.78
C THR A 216 -29.97 7.03 -9.70
N VAL A 217 -30.27 5.95 -8.98
CA VAL A 217 -29.36 4.80 -8.82
C VAL A 217 -29.05 4.16 -10.18
N GLU A 218 -30.02 4.05 -11.08
CA GLU A 218 -29.79 3.53 -12.44
C GLU A 218 -28.83 4.40 -13.24
N LYS A 219 -28.96 5.73 -13.18
CA LYS A 219 -28.01 6.66 -13.83
C LYS A 219 -26.61 6.52 -13.23
N GLN A 220 -26.50 6.42 -11.90
CA GLN A 220 -25.21 6.25 -11.22
C GLN A 220 -24.55 4.93 -11.61
N LEU A 221 -25.31 3.84 -11.69
CA LEU A 221 -24.83 2.53 -12.11
C LEU A 221 -24.38 2.52 -13.58
N ALA A 222 -25.05 3.27 -14.47
CA ALA A 222 -24.62 3.40 -15.86
C ALA A 222 -23.22 4.06 -15.94
N VAL A 223 -23.01 5.16 -15.21
CA VAL A 223 -21.70 5.82 -15.11
C VAL A 223 -20.64 4.88 -14.53
N ASP A 224 -20.98 4.14 -13.47
CA ASP A 224 -20.06 3.21 -12.83
C ASP A 224 -19.70 2.03 -13.74
N ASN A 225 -20.63 1.50 -14.53
CA ASN A 225 -20.32 0.45 -15.49
C ASN A 225 -19.40 0.93 -16.62
N GLU A 226 -19.60 2.15 -17.12
CA GLU A 226 -18.67 2.75 -18.10
C GLU A 226 -17.27 2.94 -17.49
N TYR A 227 -17.20 3.43 -16.25
CA TYR A 227 -15.95 3.57 -15.52
C TYR A 227 -15.25 2.22 -15.31
N LEU A 228 -15.97 1.20 -14.85
CA LEU A 228 -15.41 -0.14 -14.61
C LEU A 228 -14.91 -0.79 -15.90
N ALA A 229 -15.64 -0.63 -17.01
CA ALA A 229 -15.18 -1.10 -18.32
C ALA A 229 -13.91 -0.39 -18.79
N ALA A 230 -13.78 0.92 -18.54
CA ALA A 230 -12.56 1.67 -18.84
C ALA A 230 -11.40 1.28 -17.91
N LEU A 231 -11.69 1.05 -16.62
CA LEU A 231 -10.72 0.62 -15.63
C LEU A 231 -10.18 -0.79 -15.94
N GLN A 232 -11.03 -1.70 -16.43
CA GLN A 232 -10.63 -3.02 -16.94
C GLN A 232 -9.62 -2.93 -18.09
N LYS A 233 -9.81 -1.97 -19.01
CA LYS A 233 -8.88 -1.75 -20.13
C LYS A 233 -7.56 -1.14 -19.68
N TRP A 234 -7.60 -0.25 -18.69
CA TRP A 234 -6.41 0.38 -18.10
C TRP A 234 -5.58 -0.60 -17.26
N TRP A 235 -6.23 -1.52 -16.54
CA TRP A 235 -5.57 -2.44 -15.62
C TRP A 235 -4.36 -3.21 -16.19
N PRO A 236 -4.46 -3.92 -17.33
CA PRO A 236 -3.31 -4.63 -17.90
C PRO A 236 -2.19 -3.68 -18.37
N GLU A 237 -2.51 -2.43 -18.75
CA GLU A 237 -1.49 -1.42 -19.10
C GLU A 237 -0.66 -1.05 -17.87
N GLU A 238 -1.31 -0.86 -16.71
CA GLU A 238 -0.65 -0.55 -15.45
C GLU A 238 0.17 -1.74 -14.92
N ILE A 239 -0.39 -2.95 -14.95
CA ILE A 239 0.34 -4.17 -14.55
C ILE A 239 1.61 -4.33 -15.37
N LYS A 240 1.50 -4.25 -16.70
CA LYS A 240 2.65 -4.38 -17.61
C LYS A 240 3.69 -3.29 -17.36
N LYS A 241 3.25 -2.06 -17.11
CA LYS A 241 4.14 -0.94 -16.78
C LYS A 241 4.92 -1.21 -15.48
N LEU A 242 4.24 -1.63 -14.41
CA LEU A 242 4.88 -1.94 -13.14
C LEU A 242 5.85 -3.11 -13.28
N GLN A 243 5.44 -4.19 -13.96
CA GLN A 243 6.32 -5.32 -14.27
C GLN A 243 7.57 -4.85 -15.04
N ALA A 244 7.41 -4.08 -16.10
CA ALA A 244 8.54 -3.56 -16.89
C ALA A 244 9.47 -2.65 -16.08
N ARG A 245 8.91 -1.82 -15.18
CA ARG A 245 9.67 -0.94 -14.30
C ARG A 245 10.53 -1.72 -13.30
N PHE A 246 9.96 -2.77 -12.72
CA PHE A 246 10.57 -3.47 -11.60
C PHE A 246 11.43 -4.67 -12.01
N THR A 247 11.23 -5.21 -13.22
CA THR A 247 11.99 -6.37 -13.72
C THR A 247 13.51 -6.17 -13.66
N PRO A 248 14.10 -5.06 -14.16
CA PRO A 248 15.56 -4.89 -14.13
C PRO A 248 16.15 -4.93 -12.72
N PHE A 249 15.44 -4.37 -11.74
CA PHE A 249 15.83 -4.44 -10.34
C PHE A 249 15.67 -5.84 -9.78
N GLN A 250 14.53 -6.51 -10.02
CA GLN A 250 14.26 -7.88 -9.55
C GLN A 250 15.32 -8.89 -10.04
N GLU A 251 15.73 -8.80 -11.30
CA GLU A 251 16.75 -9.68 -11.89
C GLU A 251 18.11 -9.50 -11.20
N LYS A 252 18.53 -8.25 -11.01
CA LYS A 252 19.80 -7.93 -10.32
C LYS A 252 19.76 -8.28 -8.85
N LEU A 253 18.61 -8.06 -8.20
CA LEU A 253 18.38 -8.44 -6.81
C LEU A 253 18.52 -9.96 -6.63
N ALA A 254 17.95 -10.76 -7.54
CA ALA A 254 18.10 -12.21 -7.50
C ALA A 254 19.55 -12.66 -7.73
N ALA A 255 20.29 -12.00 -8.62
CA ALA A 255 21.70 -12.31 -8.90
C ALA A 255 22.62 -12.12 -7.67
N VAL A 256 22.27 -11.19 -6.77
CA VAL A 256 23.02 -10.92 -5.53
C VAL A 256 22.41 -11.59 -4.29
N GLU A 257 21.64 -12.65 -4.52
CA GLU A 257 20.90 -13.40 -3.48
C GLU A 257 20.11 -12.48 -2.55
N TYR A 258 19.37 -11.53 -3.12
CA TYR A 258 18.48 -10.61 -2.41
C TYR A 258 19.19 -9.72 -1.38
N GLY A 259 20.51 -9.55 -1.52
CA GLY A 259 21.35 -8.74 -0.65
C GLY A 259 22.27 -9.54 0.27
N GLU A 260 22.18 -10.88 0.30
CA GLU A 260 23.09 -11.70 1.13
C GLU A 260 24.57 -11.52 0.73
N GLN A 261 24.83 -11.26 -0.54
CA GLN A 261 26.20 -11.07 -1.05
C GLN A 261 26.77 -9.67 -0.79
N ALA A 262 25.96 -8.73 -0.27
CA ALA A 262 26.45 -7.39 0.03
C ALA A 262 27.29 -7.38 1.31
N ASN A 263 28.48 -6.79 1.23
CA ASN A 263 29.42 -6.68 2.35
C ASN A 263 29.02 -5.59 3.35
N ASN A 264 28.19 -4.63 2.92
CA ASN A 264 27.74 -3.51 3.73
C ASN A 264 26.23 -3.60 4.04
N THR A 265 25.90 -3.48 5.33
CA THR A 265 24.52 -3.43 5.83
C THR A 265 23.70 -2.29 5.21
N VAL A 266 24.32 -1.19 4.80
CA VAL A 266 23.65 -0.10 4.07
C VAL A 266 23.12 -0.57 2.72
N HIS A 267 23.93 -1.33 1.97
CA HIS A 267 23.48 -1.87 0.69
C HIS A 267 22.44 -2.97 0.88
N GLN A 268 22.58 -3.81 1.91
CA GLN A 268 21.54 -4.75 2.31
C GLN A 268 20.20 -4.03 2.56
N GLN A 269 20.21 -2.98 3.38
CA GLN A 269 19.02 -2.15 3.64
C GLN A 269 18.46 -1.52 2.36
N THR A 270 19.33 -1.01 1.48
CA THR A 270 18.93 -0.39 0.21
C THR A 270 18.19 -1.40 -0.68
N LEU A 271 18.68 -2.64 -0.77
CA LEU A 271 18.06 -3.70 -1.54
C LEU A 271 16.72 -4.16 -0.93
N VAL A 272 16.62 -4.23 0.41
CA VAL A 272 15.36 -4.53 1.13
C VAL A 272 14.33 -3.39 0.96
N GLN A 273 14.78 -2.13 0.92
CA GLN A 273 13.91 -0.99 0.60
C GLN A 273 13.35 -1.09 -0.82
N GLY A 274 14.17 -1.51 -1.79
CA GLY A 274 13.69 -1.78 -3.15
C GLY A 274 12.57 -2.82 -3.20
N GLN A 275 12.71 -3.91 -2.43
CA GLN A 275 11.64 -4.92 -2.29
C GLN A 275 10.37 -4.31 -1.69
N SER A 276 10.51 -3.47 -0.66
CA SER A 276 9.38 -2.80 -0.02
C SER A 276 8.64 -1.87 -0.98
N MET A 277 9.36 -1.21 -1.90
CA MET A 277 8.79 -0.35 -2.94
C MET A 277 7.97 -1.16 -3.96
N MET A 278 8.48 -2.30 -4.42
CA MET A 278 7.72 -3.20 -5.31
C MET A 278 6.45 -3.73 -4.63
N LEU A 279 6.54 -4.10 -3.35
CA LEU A 279 5.42 -4.59 -2.57
C LEU A 279 4.33 -3.52 -2.39
N SER A 280 4.73 -2.27 -2.14
CA SER A 280 3.83 -1.12 -1.99
C SER A 280 3.03 -0.84 -3.28
N ALA A 281 3.65 -1.05 -4.45
CA ALA A 281 2.95 -0.96 -5.72
C ALA A 281 1.87 -2.05 -5.85
N ALA A 282 2.15 -3.29 -5.45
CA ALA A 282 1.16 -4.37 -5.46
C ALA A 282 0.00 -4.10 -4.49
N ALA A 283 0.30 -3.57 -3.30
CA ALA A 283 -0.71 -3.16 -2.33
C ALA A 283 -1.61 -2.04 -2.88
N THR A 284 -1.06 -1.08 -3.61
CA THR A 284 -1.81 0.01 -4.26
C THR A 284 -2.81 -0.54 -5.29
N LEU A 285 -2.41 -1.52 -6.09
CA LEU A 285 -3.31 -2.19 -7.04
C LEU A 285 -4.49 -2.87 -6.35
N ILE A 286 -4.26 -3.55 -5.22
CA ILE A 286 -5.35 -4.14 -4.41
C ILE A 286 -6.32 -3.06 -3.96
N GLN A 287 -5.83 -1.91 -3.47
CA GLN A 287 -6.69 -0.82 -3.02
C GLN A 287 -7.55 -0.25 -4.16
N ILE A 288 -6.98 -0.06 -5.35
CA ILE A 288 -7.74 0.42 -6.52
C ILE A 288 -8.87 -0.54 -6.86
N SER A 289 -8.57 -1.84 -6.97
CA SER A 289 -9.54 -2.89 -7.31
C SER A 289 -10.64 -3.03 -6.24
N ARG A 290 -10.24 -2.97 -4.96
CA ARG A 290 -11.15 -3.01 -3.83
C ARG A 290 -12.08 -1.82 -3.78
N ALA A 291 -11.56 -0.59 -3.89
CA ALA A 291 -12.36 0.62 -3.87
C ALA A 291 -13.40 0.65 -5.01
N ALA A 292 -13.02 0.20 -6.20
CA ALA A 292 -13.94 0.05 -7.32
C ALA A 292 -15.05 -0.98 -7.03
N SER A 293 -14.71 -2.08 -6.34
CA SER A 293 -15.68 -3.11 -5.94
C SER A 293 -16.67 -2.60 -4.90
N GLU A 294 -16.18 -1.94 -3.85
CA GLU A 294 -17.00 -1.40 -2.77
C GLU A 294 -17.93 -0.30 -3.28
N SER A 295 -17.41 0.64 -4.06
CA SER A 295 -18.22 1.77 -4.55
C SER A 295 -19.36 1.33 -5.48
N ALA A 296 -19.07 0.52 -6.51
CA ALA A 296 -20.09 0.09 -7.46
C ALA A 296 -21.02 -0.99 -6.87
N GLY A 297 -20.49 -1.89 -6.04
CA GLY A 297 -21.27 -2.96 -5.41
C GLY A 297 -22.27 -2.42 -4.38
N GLN A 298 -21.93 -1.36 -3.64
CA GLN A 298 -22.88 -0.71 -2.73
C GLN A 298 -24.03 -0.04 -3.47
N LEU A 299 -23.76 0.61 -4.62
CA LEU A 299 -24.83 1.15 -5.47
C LEU A 299 -25.74 0.06 -6.02
N TRP A 300 -25.18 -1.08 -6.41
CA TRP A 300 -25.97 -2.23 -6.84
C TRP A 300 -26.83 -2.80 -5.70
N GLN A 301 -26.29 -2.91 -4.49
CA GLN A 301 -27.06 -3.31 -3.30
C GLN A 301 -28.22 -2.33 -3.04
N ARG A 302 -27.98 -1.02 -3.18
CA ARG A 302 -29.03 0.00 -3.05
C ARG A 302 -30.13 -0.18 -4.09
N LYS A 303 -29.78 -0.51 -5.34
CA LYS A 303 -30.76 -0.83 -6.38
C LYS A 303 -31.66 -2.00 -5.95
N LEU A 304 -31.07 -3.11 -5.51
CA LEU A 304 -31.82 -4.30 -5.09
C LEU A 304 -32.79 -4.00 -3.94
N LYS A 305 -32.38 -3.16 -2.98
CA LYS A 305 -33.25 -2.74 -1.87
C LYS A 305 -34.44 -1.91 -2.34
N LEU A 306 -34.22 -0.94 -3.22
CA LEU A 306 -35.30 -0.13 -3.79
C LEU A 306 -36.31 -1.02 -4.55
N GLU A 307 -35.83 -2.01 -5.30
CA GLU A 307 -36.71 -2.96 -6.00
C GLU A 307 -37.55 -3.82 -5.04
N GLN A 308 -36.99 -4.20 -3.87
CA GLN A 308 -37.72 -4.95 -2.84
C GLN A 308 -38.78 -4.12 -2.11
N GLU A 309 -38.48 -2.84 -1.81
CA GLU A 309 -39.41 -1.93 -1.13
C GLU A 309 -40.68 -1.62 -1.94
N HIS A 310 -40.62 -1.77 -3.27
CA HIS A 310 -41.76 -1.48 -4.16
C HIS A 310 -42.55 -2.71 -4.62
N THR A 311 -42.22 -3.91 -4.12
CA THR A 311 -43.05 -5.09 -4.36
C THR A 311 -44.32 -4.97 -3.51
N PRO A 312 -45.53 -4.85 -4.09
CA PRO A 312 -46.75 -4.78 -3.30
C PRO A 312 -46.89 -6.10 -2.52
N ARG A 313 -47.05 -6.01 -1.19
CA ARG A 313 -47.62 -7.10 -0.39
C ARG A 313 -49.13 -7.11 -0.52
#